data_AF-A0A2H3FQH3-F1
#
_entry.id   AF-A0A2H3FQH3-F1
#
_cell.length_a   1.000
_cell.length_b   1.000
_cell.length_c   1.000
_cell.angle_alpha   90.00
_cell.angle_beta   90.00
_cell.angle_gamma   90.00
#
_symmetry.space_group_name_H-M   'P 1'
#
loop_
_entity.id
_entity.type
_entity.pdbx_description
1 polymer ?
#
loop_
_entity_poly.entity_id
_entity_poly.type
_entity_poly.pdbx_seq_one_letter_code
_entity_poly.pdbx_strand_id
1 'polypeptide(L)'
;MLCLDIPVPRCVQKLIFEPPVRLSNVQDIKAVNLIRNFGNEFGRRRDEIDQACCLASGPSDIVILLERPHESQTYHGTFGEFVQRCKTLKSVDELIRFSSKGARSIHTVTVLDAFSFKPQDSTPIPSERCHQLIEEILKRKKPKVVLCCWNQPCEQPFVAQFKSHGVGIWPFRHEVDIEGFSTIAMRSFHPAAAVCYDESRKACCRMLLICHFILAFAQLAGSTAIPEWMETVCENSSTEYCESRRNDLRNLDNLTKTPVILSILQKMMGLKRERTVYPHSEDRRAEDQRQQVNALLRQLLASNYNKGAQDITKLCLLWRDYRYYEPSRRQDILSRLVELGSRQGSYQGQGAVSTFSPTRKTYYVGFADDEDDDNLEKQLASLNIREIASPVEDELVTLAWLRKQLSHQKSLLPRIENVATEVLSHVQLSVELQITILSHDRIDLAHIIAELTHDMCRYLDEVTAQIMATPAVLAGEEGLVDHEEQPRRSLAQRPDARSIMDSVILDVEILSNQAFRCILLYSGLIAQGRILFSPSQNSNADIMQTLFDAPRNLEDKTAGIKSALDTLLILREQLDNPNQLFKRENHVKLPYEDKSLGALYKQIRERASLQRPSTDL
;
A
#
# COMPACT_ATOMS: atom_id res chain seq x y z
N MET A 1 -2.45 2.92 -7.94
CA MET A 1 -2.71 3.64 -9.20
C MET A 1 -2.15 2.81 -10.34
N LEU A 2 -2.97 2.52 -11.35
CA LEU A 2 -2.66 1.60 -12.44
C LEU A 2 -2.81 2.32 -13.79
N CYS A 3 -1.91 2.06 -14.73
CA CYS A 3 -2.01 2.48 -16.12
C CYS A 3 -1.28 1.46 -16.99
N LEU A 4 -1.86 1.09 -18.14
CA LEU A 4 -1.35 0.01 -19.00
C LEU A 4 -1.06 -1.28 -18.23
N ASP A 5 -1.96 -1.66 -17.32
CA ASP A 5 -1.85 -2.83 -16.42
C ASP A 5 -0.61 -2.86 -15.50
N ILE A 6 0.09 -1.75 -15.34
CA ILE A 6 1.25 -1.67 -14.45
C ILE A 6 1.05 -0.65 -13.32
N PRO A 7 1.62 -0.89 -12.13
CA PRO A 7 1.62 0.11 -11.08
C PRO A 7 2.47 1.31 -11.47
N VAL A 8 1.95 2.51 -11.22
CA VAL A 8 2.69 3.75 -11.48
C VAL A 8 3.27 4.28 -10.16
N PRO A 9 4.60 4.36 -9.97
CA PRO A 9 5.22 4.79 -8.72
C PRO A 9 5.05 6.28 -8.45
N ARG A 10 5.25 6.72 -7.20
CA ARG A 10 5.09 8.12 -6.77
C ARG A 10 5.97 9.09 -7.55
N CYS A 11 7.19 8.69 -7.95
CA CYS A 11 8.07 9.54 -8.77
C CYS A 11 7.45 9.91 -10.12
N VAL A 12 6.67 9.01 -10.72
CA VAL A 12 5.99 9.24 -12.00
C VAL A 12 4.68 10.00 -11.76
N GLN A 13 3.93 9.65 -10.71
CA GLN A 13 2.68 10.33 -10.36
C GLN A 13 2.87 11.84 -10.12
N LYS A 14 4.00 12.24 -9.54
CA LYS A 14 4.36 13.65 -9.31
C LYS A 14 4.53 14.48 -10.59
N LEU A 15 4.74 13.82 -11.73
CA LEU A 15 4.90 14.49 -13.02
C LEU A 15 3.57 14.77 -13.72
N ILE A 16 2.46 14.29 -13.16
CA ILE A 16 1.14 14.42 -13.79
C ILE A 16 0.54 15.79 -13.45
N PHE A 17 0.36 16.60 -14.48
CA PHE A 17 -0.29 17.92 -14.40
C PHE A 17 -1.60 17.90 -15.16
N GLU A 18 -2.59 18.62 -14.65
CA GLU A 18 -3.83 18.83 -15.39
C GLU A 18 -3.56 19.86 -16.50
N PRO A 19 -3.77 19.50 -17.78
CA PRO A 19 -3.52 20.42 -18.89
C PRO A 19 -4.60 21.52 -18.93
N PRO A 20 -4.29 22.70 -19.47
CA PRO A 20 -5.28 23.76 -19.63
C PRO A 20 -6.41 23.32 -20.57
N VAL A 21 -7.61 23.86 -20.34
CA VAL A 21 -8.75 23.67 -21.24
C VAL A 21 -8.52 24.44 -22.53
N ARG A 22 -8.64 23.75 -23.66
CA ARG A 22 -8.54 24.32 -25.01
C ARG A 22 -9.85 24.10 -25.76
N LEU A 23 -10.38 25.19 -26.29
CA LEU A 23 -11.56 25.19 -27.14
C LEU A 23 -11.17 24.97 -28.60
N SER A 24 -12.00 24.23 -29.32
CA SER A 24 -11.84 24.02 -30.76
C SER A 24 -11.96 25.35 -31.51
N ASN A 25 -11.19 25.51 -32.58
CA ASN A 25 -11.21 26.68 -33.44
C ASN A 25 -11.55 26.30 -34.90
N VAL A 26 -11.66 27.32 -35.77
CA VAL A 26 -12.02 27.11 -37.18
C VAL A 26 -10.98 26.27 -37.94
N GLN A 27 -9.70 26.31 -37.55
CA GLN A 27 -8.65 25.50 -38.17
C GLN A 27 -8.81 24.02 -37.83
N ASP A 28 -9.32 23.68 -36.65
CA ASP A 28 -9.63 22.29 -36.27
C ASP A 28 -10.69 21.68 -37.21
N ILE A 29 -11.74 22.44 -37.51
CA ILE A 29 -12.80 22.03 -38.44
C ILE A 29 -12.21 21.85 -39.86
N LYS A 30 -11.35 22.78 -40.30
CA LYS A 30 -10.69 22.69 -41.60
C LYS A 30 -9.79 21.45 -41.71
N ALA A 31 -9.05 21.13 -40.64
CA ALA A 31 -8.22 19.93 -40.59
C ALA A 31 -9.04 18.64 -40.70
N VAL A 32 -10.18 18.56 -40.00
CA VAL A 32 -11.10 17.41 -40.12
C VAL A 32 -11.67 17.30 -41.54
N ASN A 33 -11.99 18.42 -42.20
CA ASN A 33 -12.47 18.41 -43.58
C ASN A 33 -11.40 17.92 -44.57
N LEU A 34 -10.11 18.15 -44.32
CA LEU A 34 -9.03 17.58 -45.14
C LEU A 34 -9.06 16.05 -45.11
N ILE A 35 -9.22 15.46 -43.92
CA ILE A 35 -9.29 14.00 -43.75
C ILE A 35 -10.53 13.44 -44.47
N ARG A 36 -11.68 14.12 -44.32
CA ARG A 36 -12.91 13.72 -45.01
C ARG A 36 -12.74 13.75 -46.53
N ASN A 37 -12.18 14.81 -47.06
CA ASN A 37 -11.97 14.97 -48.50
C ASN A 37 -10.98 13.92 -49.03
N PHE A 38 -9.89 13.67 -48.30
CA PHE A 38 -8.90 12.65 -48.64
C PHE A 38 -9.52 11.24 -48.65
N GLY A 39 -10.32 10.90 -47.63
CA GLY A 39 -11.03 9.62 -47.60
C GLY A 39 -12.01 9.46 -48.78
N ASN A 40 -12.73 10.51 -49.15
CA ASN A 40 -13.62 10.52 -50.31
C ASN A 40 -12.85 10.39 -51.64
N GLU A 41 -11.71 11.08 -51.78
CA GLU A 41 -10.82 11.02 -52.96
C GLU A 41 -10.40 9.59 -53.27
N PHE A 42 -10.07 8.80 -52.25
CA PHE A 42 -9.65 7.40 -52.39
C PHE A 42 -10.79 6.39 -52.21
N GLY A 43 -12.06 6.83 -52.27
CA GLY A 43 -13.23 5.94 -52.25
C GLY A 43 -13.37 5.10 -50.97
N ARG A 44 -12.92 5.63 -49.83
CA ARG A 44 -12.98 4.92 -48.54
C ARG A 44 -14.42 4.84 -48.03
N ARG A 45 -14.69 3.85 -47.18
CA ARG A 45 -16.04 3.65 -46.64
C ARG A 45 -16.40 4.80 -45.70
N ARG A 46 -17.68 5.18 -45.70
CA ARG A 46 -18.16 6.32 -44.92
C ARG A 46 -17.91 6.17 -43.42
N ASP A 47 -18.12 4.98 -42.87
CA ASP A 47 -17.86 4.69 -41.47
C ASP A 47 -16.37 4.84 -41.12
N GLU A 48 -15.47 4.32 -41.95
CA GLU A 48 -14.02 4.52 -41.81
C GLU A 48 -13.63 6.01 -41.81
N ILE A 49 -14.20 6.79 -42.73
CA ILE A 49 -13.98 8.25 -42.82
C ILE A 49 -14.50 8.94 -41.56
N ASP A 50 -15.71 8.59 -41.10
CA ASP A 50 -16.33 9.19 -39.92
C ASP A 50 -15.51 8.90 -38.65
N GLN A 51 -15.00 7.68 -38.47
CA GLN A 51 -14.13 7.35 -37.33
C GLN A 51 -12.77 8.09 -37.40
N ALA A 52 -12.16 8.20 -38.58
CA ALA A 52 -10.92 8.97 -38.76
C ALA A 52 -11.14 10.46 -38.48
N CYS A 53 -12.28 11.02 -38.89
CA CYS A 53 -12.68 12.37 -38.54
C CYS A 53 -12.88 12.55 -37.03
N CYS A 54 -13.48 11.56 -36.35
CA CYS A 54 -13.64 11.58 -34.89
C CYS A 54 -12.28 11.59 -34.17
N LEU A 55 -11.33 10.74 -34.59
CA LEU A 55 -9.96 10.73 -34.05
C LEU A 55 -9.25 12.09 -34.20
N ALA A 56 -9.48 12.78 -35.32
CA ALA A 56 -8.82 14.07 -35.60
C ALA A 56 -9.54 15.31 -35.04
N SER A 57 -10.70 15.12 -34.40
CA SER A 57 -11.59 16.21 -33.98
C SER A 57 -11.09 17.02 -32.78
N GLY A 58 -10.07 16.52 -32.07
CA GLY A 58 -9.51 17.20 -30.91
C GLY A 58 -8.97 18.61 -31.21
N PRO A 59 -8.79 19.45 -30.18
CA PRO A 59 -8.21 20.78 -30.35
C PRO A 59 -6.77 20.74 -30.87
N SER A 60 -6.30 21.91 -31.29
CA SER A 60 -5.00 22.07 -31.92
C SER A 60 -3.82 22.06 -30.96
N ASP A 61 -3.98 21.88 -29.65
CA ASP A 61 -2.90 21.99 -28.65
C ASP A 61 -1.93 20.81 -28.66
N ILE A 62 -2.45 19.59 -28.85
CA ILE A 62 -1.66 18.35 -28.90
C ILE A 62 -2.12 17.42 -30.04
N VAL A 63 -1.17 16.85 -30.75
CA VAL A 63 -1.40 15.84 -31.80
C VAL A 63 -0.63 14.57 -31.46
N ILE A 64 -1.30 13.42 -31.47
CA ILE A 64 -0.68 12.10 -31.40
C ILE A 64 -0.62 11.53 -32.81
N LEU A 65 0.59 11.28 -33.31
CA LEU A 65 0.81 10.77 -34.65
C LEU A 65 1.19 9.29 -34.60
N LEU A 66 0.23 8.42 -34.89
CA LEU A 66 0.36 6.98 -35.03
C LEU A 66 0.83 6.61 -36.44
N GLU A 67 1.10 5.33 -36.67
CA GLU A 67 1.64 4.88 -37.94
C GLU A 67 0.54 4.72 -39.00
N ARG A 68 -0.35 3.76 -38.82
CA ARG A 68 -1.41 3.42 -39.78
C ARG A 68 -2.49 2.57 -39.10
N PRO A 69 -3.72 2.55 -39.65
CA PRO A 69 -4.74 1.61 -39.19
C PRO A 69 -4.31 0.16 -39.42
N HIS A 70 -4.77 -0.76 -38.58
CA HIS A 70 -4.49 -2.18 -38.76
C HIS A 70 -5.42 -2.79 -39.83
N GLU A 71 -4.95 -3.79 -40.59
CA GLU A 71 -5.74 -4.45 -41.64
C GLU A 71 -7.05 -5.07 -41.16
N SER A 72 -7.08 -5.54 -39.91
CA SER A 72 -8.26 -6.14 -39.27
C SER A 72 -9.12 -5.13 -38.50
N GLN A 73 -8.83 -3.83 -38.61
CA GLN A 73 -9.57 -2.79 -37.90
C GLN A 73 -11.00 -2.68 -38.44
N THR A 74 -11.97 -2.67 -37.53
CA THR A 74 -13.40 -2.55 -37.84
C THR A 74 -13.92 -1.17 -37.44
N TYR A 75 -14.75 -0.55 -38.27
CA TYR A 75 -15.15 0.86 -38.14
C TYR A 75 -16.63 1.08 -37.79
N HIS A 76 -17.40 0.00 -37.63
CA HIS A 76 -18.82 0.06 -37.31
C HIS A 76 -19.10 0.47 -35.85
N GLY A 77 -20.30 0.98 -35.57
CA GLY A 77 -20.75 1.32 -34.22
C GLY A 77 -20.34 2.72 -33.76
N THR A 78 -20.50 3.00 -32.47
CA THR A 78 -20.14 4.30 -31.89
C THR A 78 -18.62 4.49 -31.83
N PHE A 79 -18.15 5.75 -31.81
CA PHE A 79 -16.72 6.04 -31.70
C PHE A 79 -16.08 5.43 -30.43
N GLY A 80 -16.83 5.40 -29.31
CA GLY A 80 -16.37 4.74 -28.09
C GLY A 80 -16.17 3.22 -28.27
N GLU A 81 -17.12 2.53 -28.90
CA GLU A 81 -16.99 1.11 -29.21
C GLU A 81 -15.81 0.83 -30.16
N PHE A 82 -15.64 1.67 -31.18
CA PHE A 82 -14.52 1.61 -32.11
C PHE A 82 -13.17 1.68 -31.39
N VAL A 83 -13.00 2.66 -30.48
CA VAL A 83 -11.80 2.80 -29.66
C VAL A 83 -11.58 1.56 -28.78
N GLN A 84 -12.63 1.04 -28.13
CA GLN A 84 -12.50 -0.12 -27.24
C GLN A 84 -12.17 -1.43 -27.96
N ARG A 85 -12.59 -1.62 -29.21
CA ARG A 85 -12.26 -2.82 -30.02
C ARG A 85 -10.81 -2.83 -30.47
N CYS A 86 -10.19 -1.67 -30.66
CA CYS A 86 -8.77 -1.58 -31.03
C CYS A 86 -7.89 -1.45 -29.79
N LYS A 87 -7.11 -2.49 -29.48
CA LYS A 87 -6.23 -2.51 -28.29
C LYS A 87 -5.28 -1.32 -28.23
N THR A 88 -4.70 -0.92 -29.36
CA THR A 88 -3.82 0.26 -29.44
C THR A 88 -4.58 1.54 -29.08
N LEU A 89 -5.76 1.79 -29.67
CA LEU A 89 -6.54 2.99 -29.40
C LEU A 89 -7.08 3.02 -27.97
N LYS A 90 -7.52 1.87 -27.44
CA LYS A 90 -7.89 1.71 -26.02
C LYS A 90 -6.74 2.13 -25.10
N SER A 91 -5.53 1.66 -25.37
CA SER A 91 -4.35 2.05 -24.58
C SER A 91 -3.97 3.51 -24.75
N VAL A 92 -4.11 4.09 -25.95
CA VAL A 92 -3.92 5.54 -26.18
C VAL A 92 -4.92 6.35 -25.35
N ASP A 93 -6.19 5.96 -25.36
CA ASP A 93 -7.24 6.62 -24.59
C ASP A 93 -7.01 6.51 -23.07
N GLU A 94 -6.58 5.34 -22.59
CA GLU A 94 -6.14 5.14 -21.19
C GLU A 94 -4.97 6.06 -20.81
N LEU A 95 -3.93 6.14 -21.66
CA LEU A 95 -2.77 7.01 -21.44
C LEU A 95 -3.16 8.48 -21.43
N ILE A 96 -4.01 8.94 -22.35
CA ILE A 96 -4.50 10.32 -22.39
C ILE A 96 -5.24 10.65 -21.08
N ARG A 97 -6.19 9.80 -20.67
CA ARG A 97 -6.93 10.03 -19.42
C ARG A 97 -5.99 10.04 -18.23
N PHE A 98 -5.06 9.09 -18.16
CA PHE A 98 -4.10 9.00 -17.07
C PHE A 98 -3.21 10.24 -16.96
N SER A 99 -2.57 10.62 -18.07
CA SER A 99 -1.62 11.73 -18.14
C SER A 99 -2.26 13.10 -17.95
N SER A 100 -3.57 13.22 -18.15
CA SER A 100 -4.32 14.47 -18.00
C SER A 100 -5.17 14.53 -16.72
N LYS A 101 -5.03 13.57 -15.79
CA LYS A 101 -5.91 13.42 -14.60
C LYS A 101 -7.40 13.30 -14.95
N GLY A 102 -7.71 12.74 -16.11
CA GLY A 102 -9.06 12.56 -16.62
C GLY A 102 -9.64 13.79 -17.32
N ALA A 103 -8.94 14.91 -17.37
CA ALA A 103 -9.42 16.13 -18.03
C ALA A 103 -9.54 15.98 -19.57
N ARG A 104 -8.75 15.07 -20.15
CA ARG A 104 -8.78 14.76 -21.59
C ARG A 104 -9.03 13.27 -21.80
N SER A 105 -9.54 12.94 -22.99
CA SER A 105 -9.64 11.58 -23.51
C SER A 105 -9.32 11.58 -25.00
N ILE A 106 -9.35 10.43 -25.65
CA ILE A 106 -9.18 10.33 -27.10
C ILE A 106 -10.24 11.13 -27.89
N HIS A 107 -11.39 11.43 -27.28
CA HIS A 107 -12.42 12.30 -27.86
C HIS A 107 -12.01 13.78 -27.94
N THR A 108 -11.03 14.19 -27.13
CA THR A 108 -10.65 15.60 -26.96
C THR A 108 -9.18 15.83 -27.31
N VAL A 109 -8.56 14.90 -28.02
CA VAL A 109 -7.14 14.96 -28.44
C VAL A 109 -7.09 14.56 -29.90
N THR A 110 -6.28 15.28 -30.69
CA THR A 110 -6.11 14.96 -32.11
C THR A 110 -5.23 13.72 -32.25
N VAL A 111 -5.77 12.64 -32.80
CA VAL A 111 -5.03 11.43 -33.17
C VAL A 111 -5.05 11.28 -34.69
N LEU A 112 -3.88 11.11 -35.29
CA LEU A 112 -3.69 10.99 -36.74
C LEU A 112 -2.84 9.77 -37.06
N ASP A 113 -3.01 9.21 -38.26
CA ASP A 113 -2.16 8.16 -38.80
C ASP A 113 -1.27 8.72 -39.93
N ALA A 114 0.04 8.51 -39.83
CA ALA A 114 1.00 8.92 -40.86
C ALA A 114 0.67 8.35 -42.25
N PHE A 115 0.11 7.14 -42.30
CA PHE A 115 -0.46 6.51 -43.50
C PHE A 115 -1.99 6.38 -43.38
N SER A 116 -2.67 7.53 -43.35
CA SER A 116 -4.13 7.61 -43.24
C SER A 116 -4.84 6.77 -44.31
N PHE A 117 -5.81 5.94 -43.89
CA PHE A 117 -6.58 5.00 -44.74
C PHE A 117 -5.76 3.94 -45.48
N LYS A 118 -4.48 3.76 -45.14
CA LYS A 118 -3.55 2.83 -45.81
C LYS A 118 -3.08 1.73 -44.83
N PRO A 119 -3.89 0.68 -44.58
CA PRO A 119 -3.54 -0.37 -43.63
C PRO A 119 -2.38 -1.25 -44.08
N GLN A 120 -2.17 -1.40 -45.39
CA GLN A 120 -1.09 -2.17 -46.00
C GLN A 120 -0.40 -1.36 -47.09
N ASP A 121 0.87 -1.67 -47.39
CA ASP A 121 1.61 -0.99 -48.47
C ASP A 121 0.98 -1.21 -49.84
N SER A 122 0.33 -2.37 -50.05
CA SER A 122 -0.45 -2.73 -51.23
C SER A 122 -1.73 -1.91 -51.43
N THR A 123 -2.21 -1.19 -50.41
CA THR A 123 -3.42 -0.36 -50.53
C THR A 123 -3.17 0.76 -51.53
N PRO A 124 -4.08 1.04 -52.50
CA PRO A 124 -3.87 1.96 -53.63
C PRO A 124 -3.97 3.45 -53.22
N ILE A 125 -3.26 3.82 -52.15
CA ILE A 125 -3.07 5.18 -51.67
C ILE A 125 -1.56 5.41 -51.64
N PRO A 126 -1.02 6.38 -52.40
CA PRO A 126 0.41 6.70 -52.35
C PRO A 126 0.83 7.18 -50.96
N SER A 127 1.98 6.72 -50.48
CA SER A 127 2.52 7.12 -49.17
C SER A 127 2.77 8.63 -49.10
N GLU A 128 3.21 9.22 -50.21
CA GLU A 128 3.48 10.65 -50.36
C GLU A 128 2.21 11.48 -50.17
N ARG A 129 1.07 10.98 -50.66
CA ARG A 129 -0.24 11.64 -50.47
C ARG A 129 -0.66 11.61 -49.00
N CYS A 130 -0.39 10.52 -48.29
CA CYS A 130 -0.65 10.44 -46.84
C CYS A 130 0.22 11.44 -46.07
N HIS A 131 1.51 11.52 -46.39
CA HIS A 131 2.42 12.46 -45.75
C HIS A 131 2.05 13.93 -46.07
N GLN A 132 1.62 14.23 -47.30
CA GLN A 132 1.09 15.56 -47.67
C GLN A 132 -0.13 15.96 -46.83
N LEU A 133 -1.07 15.03 -46.61
CA LEU A 133 -2.21 15.27 -45.73
C LEU A 133 -1.77 15.65 -44.31
N ILE A 134 -0.78 14.92 -43.75
CA ILE A 134 -0.25 15.21 -42.41
C ILE A 134 0.44 16.57 -42.36
N GLU A 135 1.24 16.92 -43.37
CA GLU A 135 1.86 18.24 -43.46
C GLU A 135 0.80 19.35 -43.45
N GLU A 136 -0.24 19.24 -44.27
CA GLU A 136 -1.31 20.24 -44.33
C GLU A 136 -2.06 20.37 -42.99
N ILE A 137 -2.34 19.25 -42.31
CA ILE A 137 -3.01 19.26 -41.01
C ILE A 137 -2.13 19.92 -39.95
N LEU A 138 -0.85 19.57 -39.86
CA LEU A 138 0.07 20.12 -38.86
C LEU A 138 0.30 21.61 -39.07
N LYS A 139 0.47 22.07 -40.31
CA LYS A 139 0.59 23.50 -40.65
C LYS A 139 -0.66 24.31 -40.30
N ARG A 140 -1.85 23.70 -40.40
CA ARG A 140 -3.12 24.34 -40.01
C ARG A 140 -3.33 24.36 -38.51
N LYS A 141 -3.09 23.26 -37.82
CA LYS A 141 -3.30 23.14 -36.37
C LYS A 141 -2.23 23.87 -35.56
N LYS A 142 -0.98 23.89 -36.04
CA LYS A 142 0.19 24.45 -35.35
C LYS A 142 0.24 24.02 -33.87
N PRO A 143 0.32 22.69 -33.61
CA PRO A 143 0.23 22.20 -32.26
C PRO A 143 1.41 22.61 -31.39
N LYS A 144 1.16 22.79 -30.09
CA LYS A 144 2.24 23.03 -29.13
C LYS A 144 3.09 21.78 -28.94
N VAL A 145 2.45 20.61 -28.98
CA VAL A 145 3.10 19.32 -28.77
C VAL A 145 2.66 18.30 -29.83
N VAL A 146 3.61 17.57 -30.41
CA VAL A 146 3.36 16.40 -31.25
C VAL A 146 3.99 15.18 -30.61
N LEU A 147 3.19 14.16 -30.30
CA LEU A 147 3.67 12.87 -29.81
C LEU A 147 3.87 11.92 -30.99
N CYS A 148 5.12 11.66 -31.33
CA CYS A 148 5.52 10.95 -32.54
C CYS A 148 5.65 9.44 -32.28
N CYS A 149 4.71 8.64 -32.78
CA CYS A 149 4.58 7.21 -32.47
C CYS A 149 4.72 6.30 -33.71
N TRP A 150 5.41 6.74 -34.76
CA TRP A 150 5.57 5.99 -36.03
C TRP A 150 7.01 6.10 -36.56
N ASN A 151 7.53 5.06 -37.22
CA ASN A 151 8.95 5.03 -37.64
C ASN A 151 9.20 4.52 -39.08
N GLN A 152 8.20 4.52 -39.95
CA GLN A 152 8.39 4.05 -41.34
C GLN A 152 9.24 5.02 -42.17
N PRO A 153 9.83 4.56 -43.29
CA PRO A 153 10.49 5.43 -44.26
C PRO A 153 9.58 6.58 -44.70
N CYS A 154 10.14 7.79 -44.76
CA CYS A 154 9.42 9.00 -45.15
C CYS A 154 10.36 9.87 -45.97
N GLU A 155 10.01 10.07 -47.24
CA GLU A 155 10.79 10.91 -48.15
C GLU A 155 10.47 12.41 -48.00
N GLN A 156 9.33 12.74 -47.36
CA GLN A 156 8.90 14.11 -47.16
C GLN A 156 9.64 14.75 -45.97
N PRO A 157 10.53 15.73 -46.20
CA PRO A 157 11.44 16.22 -45.15
C PRO A 157 10.73 16.87 -43.96
N PHE A 158 9.61 17.56 -44.21
CA PHE A 158 8.81 18.18 -43.14
C PHE A 158 8.25 17.13 -42.18
N VAL A 159 7.58 16.10 -42.72
CA VAL A 159 6.92 15.06 -41.92
C VAL A 159 7.95 14.16 -41.24
N ALA A 160 9.12 13.95 -41.85
CA ALA A 160 10.21 13.17 -41.27
C ALA A 160 10.70 13.70 -39.92
N GLN A 161 10.54 15.00 -39.65
CA GLN A 161 10.86 15.60 -38.35
C GLN A 161 9.98 15.08 -37.22
N PHE A 162 8.80 14.55 -37.53
CA PHE A 162 7.84 13.98 -36.57
C PHE A 162 7.90 12.45 -36.50
N LYS A 163 9.02 11.83 -36.88
CA LYS A 163 9.25 10.40 -36.72
C LYS A 163 9.66 10.02 -35.31
N SER A 164 9.21 8.84 -34.88
CA SER A 164 9.73 8.11 -33.74
C SER A 164 11.20 7.73 -33.95
N HIS A 165 11.96 7.64 -32.87
CA HIS A 165 13.28 7.01 -32.88
C HIS A 165 13.22 5.51 -32.54
N GLY A 166 12.07 5.00 -32.09
CA GLY A 166 11.92 3.64 -31.58
C GLY A 166 12.00 3.55 -30.06
N VAL A 167 12.01 2.33 -29.54
CA VAL A 167 11.94 2.07 -28.10
C VAL A 167 13.29 2.37 -27.44
N GLY A 168 13.26 3.15 -26.36
CA GLY A 168 14.42 3.35 -25.49
C GLY A 168 15.52 4.25 -26.05
N ILE A 169 15.21 5.11 -27.03
CA ILE A 169 16.19 6.06 -27.59
C ILE A 169 16.11 7.40 -26.86
N TRP A 170 17.27 7.92 -26.47
CA TRP A 170 17.45 9.23 -25.83
C TRP A 170 18.34 10.14 -26.70
N PRO A 171 18.09 11.47 -26.75
CA PRO A 171 16.95 12.20 -26.19
C PRO A 171 15.69 12.05 -27.06
N PHE A 172 14.52 12.01 -26.42
CA PHE A 172 13.23 11.91 -27.10
C PHE A 172 12.50 13.26 -27.26
N ARG A 173 12.93 14.33 -26.60
CA ARG A 173 12.32 15.67 -26.73
C ARG A 173 13.09 16.52 -27.73
N HIS A 174 12.39 17.04 -28.74
CA HIS A 174 12.96 17.89 -29.78
C HIS A 174 12.08 19.12 -30.01
N GLU A 175 12.69 20.27 -30.27
CA GLU A 175 11.97 21.47 -30.70
C GLU A 175 11.99 21.54 -32.22
N VAL A 176 10.83 21.80 -32.81
CA VAL A 176 10.59 21.81 -34.24
C VAL A 176 9.81 23.07 -34.60
N ASP A 177 10.20 23.75 -35.68
CA ASP A 177 9.48 24.92 -36.18
C ASP A 177 8.43 24.52 -37.22
N ILE A 178 7.19 24.95 -37.02
CA ILE A 178 6.09 24.83 -38.00
C ILE A 178 5.72 26.24 -38.46
N GLU A 179 6.36 26.71 -39.53
CA GLU A 179 6.11 28.02 -40.14
C GLU A 179 6.19 29.18 -39.12
N GLY A 180 7.28 29.23 -38.35
CA GLY A 180 7.51 30.22 -37.30
C GLY A 180 6.84 29.91 -35.96
N PHE A 181 6.19 28.74 -35.81
CA PHE A 181 5.59 28.30 -34.56
C PHE A 181 6.40 27.17 -33.91
N SER A 182 6.98 27.46 -32.74
CA SER A 182 7.73 26.47 -31.95
C SER A 182 6.80 25.36 -31.44
N THR A 183 7.11 24.15 -31.86
CA THR A 183 6.39 22.90 -31.55
C THR A 183 7.33 21.92 -30.88
N ILE A 184 6.90 21.28 -29.80
CA ILE A 184 7.68 20.23 -29.15
C ILE A 184 7.31 18.86 -29.73
N ALA A 185 8.25 18.25 -30.44
CA ALA A 185 8.16 16.87 -30.89
C ALA A 185 8.66 15.91 -29.79
N MET A 186 7.75 15.16 -29.20
CA MET A 186 8.02 14.09 -28.25
C MET A 186 8.12 12.76 -29.01
N ARG A 187 9.34 12.35 -29.34
CA ARG A 187 9.66 11.13 -30.11
C ARG A 187 9.51 9.87 -29.28
N SER A 188 8.26 9.43 -29.16
CA SER A 188 7.90 8.16 -28.54
C SER A 188 8.07 7.00 -29.51
N PHE A 189 7.43 5.86 -29.25
CA PHE A 189 7.33 4.69 -30.12
C PHE A 189 5.87 4.23 -30.20
N HIS A 190 5.56 3.36 -31.17
CA HIS A 190 4.19 2.92 -31.41
C HIS A 190 3.61 2.18 -30.18
N PRO A 191 2.44 2.58 -29.63
CA PRO A 191 1.87 1.97 -28.43
C PRO A 191 1.70 0.45 -28.51
N ALA A 192 1.38 -0.08 -29.70
CA ALA A 192 1.29 -1.51 -29.94
C ALA A 192 2.57 -2.28 -29.54
N ALA A 193 3.75 -1.66 -29.64
CA ALA A 193 5.00 -2.27 -29.22
C ALA A 193 5.03 -2.62 -27.73
N ALA A 194 4.32 -1.89 -26.87
CA ALA A 194 4.23 -2.14 -25.43
C ALA A 194 3.03 -3.01 -25.02
N VAL A 195 1.92 -2.95 -25.78
CA VAL A 195 0.63 -3.55 -25.35
C VAL A 195 0.13 -4.70 -26.24
N CYS A 196 0.56 -4.81 -27.50
CA CYS A 196 0.05 -5.84 -28.42
C CYS A 196 0.97 -7.06 -28.54
N TYR A 197 2.27 -6.89 -28.32
CA TYR A 197 3.27 -7.95 -28.52
C TYR A 197 3.97 -8.28 -27.19
N ASP A 198 4.02 -9.56 -26.80
CA ASP A 198 4.67 -10.06 -25.58
C ASP A 198 4.36 -9.24 -24.31
N GLU A 199 3.08 -9.24 -23.92
CA GLU A 199 2.58 -8.39 -22.84
C GLU A 199 3.22 -8.65 -21.47
N SER A 200 3.66 -9.88 -21.23
CA SER A 200 4.11 -10.33 -19.92
C SER A 200 5.53 -9.88 -19.57
N ARG A 201 6.30 -9.39 -20.56
CA ARG A 201 7.72 -9.04 -20.40
C ARG A 201 8.04 -7.57 -20.63
N LYS A 202 7.02 -6.72 -20.88
CA LYS A 202 7.21 -5.33 -21.33
C LYS A 202 7.00 -4.26 -20.24
N ALA A 203 7.56 -4.50 -19.06
CA ALA A 203 7.43 -3.60 -17.91
C ALA A 203 8.06 -2.22 -18.17
N CYS A 204 9.33 -2.19 -18.60
CA CYS A 204 10.04 -0.95 -18.88
C CYS A 204 9.45 -0.25 -20.09
N CYS A 205 9.10 -0.97 -21.15
CA CYS A 205 8.46 -0.35 -22.32
C CYS A 205 7.13 0.33 -21.94
N ARG A 206 6.27 -0.34 -21.15
CA ARG A 206 5.00 0.27 -20.69
C ARG A 206 5.26 1.50 -19.82
N MET A 207 6.23 1.45 -18.91
CA MET A 207 6.60 2.61 -18.08
C MET A 207 7.12 3.78 -18.92
N LEU A 208 8.00 3.52 -19.89
CA LEU A 208 8.52 4.55 -20.79
C LEU A 208 7.40 5.22 -21.59
N LEU A 209 6.46 4.43 -22.10
CA LEU A 209 5.31 4.95 -22.84
C LEU A 209 4.43 5.85 -21.96
N ILE A 210 4.15 5.44 -20.72
CA ILE A 210 3.42 6.24 -19.73
C ILE A 210 4.15 7.57 -19.51
N CYS A 211 5.45 7.53 -19.28
CA CYS A 211 6.27 8.73 -19.07
C CYS A 211 6.23 9.68 -20.27
N HIS A 212 6.33 9.18 -21.51
CA HIS A 212 6.24 10.03 -22.70
C HIS A 212 4.91 10.77 -22.80
N PHE A 213 3.78 10.10 -22.52
CA PHE A 213 2.47 10.75 -22.50
C PHE A 213 2.36 11.77 -21.36
N ILE A 214 2.80 11.42 -20.14
CA ILE A 214 2.78 12.36 -19.00
C ILE A 214 3.58 13.62 -19.32
N LEU A 215 4.80 13.47 -19.85
CA LEU A 215 5.64 14.60 -20.22
C LEU A 215 5.02 15.42 -21.35
N ALA A 216 4.38 14.80 -22.35
CA ALA A 216 3.69 15.54 -23.42
C ALA A 216 2.55 16.41 -22.88
N PHE A 217 1.74 15.91 -21.94
CA PHE A 217 0.70 16.70 -21.29
C PHE A 217 1.26 17.74 -20.31
N ALA A 218 2.35 17.42 -19.61
CA ALA A 218 3.04 18.37 -18.73
C ALA A 218 3.60 19.59 -19.50
N GLN A 219 4.05 19.40 -20.75
CA GLN A 219 4.47 20.49 -21.63
C GLN A 219 3.31 21.45 -21.95
N LEU A 220 2.08 20.95 -22.06
CA LEU A 220 0.90 21.81 -22.22
C LEU A 220 0.70 22.70 -21.00
N ALA A 221 0.89 22.16 -19.80
CA ALA A 221 0.86 22.89 -18.53
C ALA A 221 2.10 23.80 -18.30
N GLY A 222 3.08 23.79 -19.21
CA GLY A 222 4.27 24.65 -19.13
C GLY A 222 5.46 24.03 -18.40
N SER A 223 5.40 22.75 -18.01
CA SER A 223 6.52 22.05 -17.40
C SER A 223 7.48 21.51 -18.46
N THR A 224 8.75 21.91 -18.37
CA THR A 224 9.83 21.45 -19.25
C THR A 224 10.77 20.45 -18.59
N ALA A 225 10.58 20.16 -17.31
CA ALA A 225 11.48 19.31 -16.53
C ALA A 225 11.37 17.83 -16.96
N ILE A 226 12.49 17.26 -17.39
CA ILE A 226 12.62 15.82 -17.62
C ILE A 226 13.49 15.24 -16.50
N PRO A 227 12.99 14.27 -15.72
CA PRO A 227 13.79 13.65 -14.66
C PRO A 227 14.98 12.86 -15.20
N GLU A 228 16.12 12.92 -14.52
CA GLU A 228 17.36 12.22 -14.91
C GLU A 228 17.20 10.70 -14.98
N TRP A 229 16.44 10.11 -14.05
CA TRP A 229 16.19 8.66 -14.03
C TRP A 229 15.47 8.13 -15.28
N MET A 230 14.92 9.00 -16.12
CA MET A 230 14.26 8.62 -17.36
C MET A 230 15.23 8.01 -18.37
N GLU A 231 16.49 8.46 -18.40
CA GLU A 231 17.52 7.91 -19.30
C GLU A 231 17.73 6.41 -19.03
N THR A 232 17.84 6.03 -17.76
CA THR A 232 17.96 4.63 -17.36
C THR A 232 16.68 3.83 -17.68
N VAL A 233 15.49 4.45 -17.67
CA VAL A 233 14.25 3.79 -18.13
C VAL A 233 14.29 3.56 -19.64
N CYS A 234 14.82 4.50 -20.41
CA CYS A 234 15.05 4.34 -21.85
C CYS A 234 15.98 3.15 -22.13
N GLU A 235 17.15 3.11 -21.50
CA GLU A 235 18.13 2.03 -21.65
C GLU A 235 17.52 0.66 -21.34
N ASN A 236 16.88 0.52 -20.17
CA ASN A 236 16.23 -0.72 -19.76
C ASN A 236 15.12 -1.15 -20.73
N SER A 237 14.37 -0.19 -21.28
CA SER A 237 13.32 -0.47 -22.26
C SER A 237 13.90 -0.93 -23.60
N SER A 238 15.05 -0.39 -24.00
CA SER A 238 15.77 -0.82 -25.20
C SER A 238 16.26 -2.27 -25.05
N THR A 239 16.88 -2.62 -23.92
CA THR A 239 17.29 -3.99 -23.60
C THR A 239 16.11 -4.95 -23.62
N GLU A 240 15.03 -4.61 -22.92
CA GLU A 240 13.81 -5.42 -22.83
C GLU A 240 13.16 -5.63 -24.21
N TYR A 241 13.11 -4.59 -25.04
CA TYR A 241 12.60 -4.68 -26.40
C TYR A 241 13.45 -5.58 -27.29
N CYS A 242 14.79 -5.48 -27.21
CA CYS A 242 15.71 -6.32 -27.98
C CYS A 242 15.63 -7.80 -27.57
N GLU A 243 15.55 -8.08 -26.27
CA GLU A 243 15.40 -9.44 -25.75
C GLU A 243 14.08 -10.09 -26.15
N SER A 244 12.99 -9.32 -26.19
CA SER A 244 11.68 -9.81 -26.63
C SER A 244 11.65 -10.22 -28.11
N ARG A 245 12.45 -9.56 -28.97
CA ARG A 245 12.58 -9.93 -30.39
C ARG A 245 13.44 -11.17 -30.62
N ARG A 246 14.43 -11.44 -29.75
CA ARG A 246 15.31 -12.62 -29.88
C ARG A 246 14.64 -13.89 -29.35
N ASN A 247 13.82 -13.73 -28.31
CA ASN A 247 13.08 -14.83 -27.71
C ASN A 247 11.68 -14.85 -28.34
N ASP A 248 11.54 -15.42 -29.54
CA ASP A 248 10.24 -15.65 -30.23
C ASP A 248 9.25 -16.57 -29.48
N LEU A 249 9.47 -16.80 -28.18
CA LEU A 249 8.58 -17.49 -27.26
C LEU A 249 7.36 -16.61 -26.99
N ARG A 250 6.43 -16.58 -27.96
CA ARG A 250 5.07 -16.09 -27.74
C ARG A 250 4.45 -16.90 -26.61
N ASN A 251 4.12 -16.21 -25.52
CA ASN A 251 3.40 -16.72 -24.36
C ASN A 251 4.18 -17.74 -23.53
N LEU A 252 4.81 -17.23 -22.48
CA LEU A 252 5.30 -18.04 -21.37
C LEU A 252 4.09 -18.80 -20.77
N ASP A 253 4.11 -20.13 -20.81
CA ASP A 253 3.12 -20.93 -20.10
C ASP A 253 3.27 -20.75 -18.58
N ASN A 254 2.31 -21.23 -17.79
CA ASN A 254 2.40 -20.99 -16.35
C ASN A 254 3.60 -21.72 -15.71
N LEU A 255 4.02 -22.87 -16.24
CA LEU A 255 5.18 -23.62 -15.75
C LEU A 255 6.48 -22.83 -15.93
N THR A 256 6.64 -22.16 -17.07
CA THR A 256 7.80 -21.31 -17.38
C THR A 256 7.73 -19.94 -16.71
N LYS A 257 6.54 -19.43 -16.36
CA LYS A 257 6.37 -18.21 -15.55
C LYS A 257 6.83 -18.39 -14.10
N THR A 258 6.52 -19.53 -13.48
CA THR A 258 6.84 -19.81 -12.06
C THR A 258 8.32 -19.56 -11.72
N PRO A 259 9.31 -20.13 -12.44
CA PRO A 259 10.72 -19.90 -12.14
C PRO A 259 11.19 -18.46 -12.45
N VAL A 260 10.55 -17.74 -13.39
CA VAL A 260 10.82 -16.32 -13.63
C VAL A 260 10.31 -15.46 -12.48
N ILE A 261 9.08 -15.72 -12.01
CA ILE A 261 8.50 -15.10 -10.83
C ILE A 261 9.40 -15.34 -9.61
N LEU A 262 9.81 -16.60 -9.40
CA LEU A 262 10.71 -16.98 -8.32
C LEU A 262 12.03 -16.20 -8.38
N SER A 263 12.65 -16.11 -9.55
CA SER A 263 13.90 -15.36 -9.74
C SER A 263 13.75 -13.86 -9.43
N ILE A 264 12.62 -13.26 -9.83
CA ILE A 264 12.31 -11.85 -9.52
C ILE A 264 12.15 -11.67 -8.01
N LEU A 265 11.36 -12.53 -7.35
CA LEU A 265 11.13 -12.48 -5.91
C LEU A 265 12.43 -12.68 -5.12
N GLN A 266 13.26 -13.66 -5.50
CA GLN A 266 14.58 -13.89 -4.90
C GLN A 266 15.48 -12.64 -5.03
N LYS A 267 15.48 -12.01 -6.22
CA LYS A 267 16.23 -10.76 -6.46
C LYS A 267 15.74 -9.62 -5.56
N MET A 268 14.42 -9.45 -5.42
CA MET A 268 13.84 -8.42 -4.56
C MET A 268 14.21 -8.61 -3.09
N MET A 269 14.24 -9.87 -2.63
CA MET A 269 14.61 -10.24 -1.27
C MET A 269 16.14 -10.30 -1.03
N GLY A 270 16.95 -10.07 -2.06
CA GLY A 270 18.42 -10.13 -1.95
C GLY A 270 19.01 -11.53 -1.81
N LEU A 271 18.24 -12.56 -2.16
CA LEU A 271 18.68 -13.96 -2.13
C LEU A 271 19.56 -14.28 -3.35
N LYS A 272 20.53 -15.20 -3.16
CA LYS A 272 21.41 -15.64 -4.26
C LYS A 272 20.57 -16.24 -5.39
N ARG A 273 20.86 -15.84 -6.63
CA ARG A 273 20.25 -16.44 -7.82
C ARG A 273 20.70 -17.88 -7.93
N GLU A 274 19.80 -18.82 -7.69
CA GLU A 274 19.99 -20.18 -8.12
C GLU A 274 19.79 -20.29 -9.63
N ARG A 275 20.41 -21.28 -10.26
CA ARG A 275 20.27 -21.51 -11.70
C ARG A 275 18.79 -21.77 -12.02
N THR A 276 18.17 -20.87 -12.78
CA THR A 276 16.77 -20.98 -13.18
C THR A 276 16.59 -22.22 -14.04
N VAL A 277 15.89 -23.22 -13.51
CA VAL A 277 15.49 -24.40 -14.29
C VAL A 277 13.98 -24.35 -14.50
N TYR A 278 13.60 -24.49 -15.76
CA TYR A 278 12.22 -24.47 -16.21
C TYR A 278 11.66 -25.88 -16.18
N PRO A 279 10.73 -26.21 -15.28
CA PRO A 279 10.03 -27.49 -15.36
C PRO A 279 9.18 -27.53 -16.64
N HIS A 280 9.18 -28.68 -17.33
CA HIS A 280 8.40 -28.90 -18.55
C HIS A 280 7.15 -29.76 -18.27
N SER A 281 7.03 -30.29 -17.05
CA SER A 281 5.91 -31.10 -16.54
C SER A 281 5.59 -30.74 -15.09
N GLU A 282 4.37 -31.07 -14.64
CA GLU A 282 3.95 -30.96 -13.23
C GLU A 282 4.61 -32.04 -12.38
N ASP A 283 5.81 -31.72 -11.87
CA ASP A 283 6.58 -32.60 -11.00
C ASP A 283 6.74 -31.99 -9.60
N ARG A 284 7.28 -32.76 -8.64
CA ARG A 284 7.61 -32.29 -7.28
C ARG A 284 8.39 -30.97 -7.27
N ARG A 285 9.24 -30.76 -8.27
CA ARG A 285 10.03 -29.53 -8.42
C ARG A 285 9.18 -28.31 -8.77
N ALA A 286 8.18 -28.47 -9.65
CA ALA A 286 7.28 -27.38 -10.00
C ALA A 286 6.44 -26.97 -8.78
N GLU A 287 6.00 -27.95 -8.00
CA GLU A 287 5.29 -27.73 -6.73
C GLU A 287 6.17 -27.02 -5.69
N ASP A 288 7.41 -27.46 -5.50
CA ASP A 288 8.36 -26.79 -4.60
C ASP A 288 8.63 -25.33 -5.02
N GLN A 289 8.82 -25.07 -6.32
CA GLN A 289 8.97 -23.70 -6.82
C GLN A 289 7.73 -22.83 -6.54
N ARG A 290 6.51 -23.37 -6.66
CA ARG A 290 5.28 -22.64 -6.33
C ARG A 290 5.20 -22.33 -4.84
N GLN A 291 5.57 -23.28 -3.98
CA GLN A 291 5.60 -23.07 -2.54
C GLN A 291 6.62 -21.97 -2.16
N GLN A 292 7.80 -21.98 -2.78
CA GLN A 292 8.79 -20.92 -2.61
C GLN A 292 8.29 -19.55 -3.10
N VAL A 293 7.60 -19.50 -4.24
CA VAL A 293 6.95 -18.27 -4.73
C VAL A 293 5.99 -17.71 -3.68
N ASN A 294 5.15 -18.56 -3.07
CA ASN A 294 4.20 -18.13 -2.05
C ASN A 294 4.90 -17.63 -0.78
N ALA A 295 5.95 -18.32 -0.33
CA ALA A 295 6.76 -17.88 0.81
C ALA A 295 7.37 -16.49 0.57
N LEU A 296 8.02 -16.28 -0.57
CA LEU A 296 8.65 -15.01 -0.89
C LEU A 296 7.65 -13.89 -1.16
N LEU A 297 6.49 -14.21 -1.75
CA LEU A 297 5.42 -13.24 -1.95
C LEU A 297 4.87 -12.74 -0.62
N ARG A 298 4.70 -13.61 0.38
CA ARG A 298 4.32 -13.21 1.74
C ARG A 298 5.36 -12.29 2.35
N GLN A 299 6.63 -12.70 2.33
CA GLN A 299 7.72 -11.89 2.87
C GLN A 299 7.77 -10.50 2.20
N LEU A 300 7.58 -10.45 0.88
CA LEU A 300 7.53 -9.20 0.14
C LEU A 300 6.36 -8.32 0.60
N LEU A 301 5.15 -8.86 0.67
CA LEU A 301 3.95 -8.12 1.07
C LEU A 301 3.96 -7.71 2.55
N ALA A 302 4.66 -8.46 3.40
CA ALA A 302 4.91 -8.14 4.79
C ALA A 302 6.01 -7.07 4.96
N SER A 303 6.91 -6.94 3.99
CA SER A 303 8.07 -6.05 4.10
C SER A 303 7.75 -4.60 3.74
N ASN A 304 8.55 -3.67 4.27
CA ASN A 304 8.56 -2.26 3.83
C ASN A 304 9.41 -2.09 2.57
N TYR A 305 9.19 -2.95 1.56
CA TYR A 305 9.99 -2.95 0.33
C TYR A 305 9.96 -1.56 -0.33
N ASN A 306 11.14 -0.98 -0.51
CA ASN A 306 11.32 0.37 -1.04
C ASN A 306 12.39 0.45 -2.14
N LYS A 307 12.78 -0.70 -2.73
CA LYS A 307 13.88 -0.80 -3.71
C LYS A 307 13.42 -0.53 -5.16
N GLY A 308 12.32 0.17 -5.34
CA GLY A 308 11.83 0.62 -6.65
C GLY A 308 10.75 -0.26 -7.27
N ALA A 309 9.92 0.33 -8.14
CA ALA A 309 8.76 -0.34 -8.72
C ALA A 309 9.04 -1.26 -9.92
N GLN A 310 10.24 -1.29 -10.49
CA GLN A 310 10.53 -2.03 -11.72
C GLN A 310 10.28 -3.55 -11.59
N ASP A 311 10.82 -4.18 -10.54
CA ASP A 311 10.66 -5.62 -10.33
C ASP A 311 9.22 -5.97 -9.93
N ILE A 312 8.54 -5.10 -9.16
CA ILE A 312 7.10 -5.22 -8.86
C ILE A 312 6.26 -5.16 -10.14
N THR A 313 6.63 -4.27 -11.06
CA THR A 313 5.93 -4.10 -12.34
C THR A 313 6.03 -5.36 -13.20
N LYS A 314 7.23 -5.94 -13.29
CA LYS A 314 7.44 -7.23 -13.97
C LYS A 314 6.61 -8.33 -13.32
N LEU A 315 6.58 -8.37 -11.98
CA LEU A 315 5.78 -9.33 -11.24
C LEU A 315 4.28 -9.18 -11.54
N CYS A 316 3.74 -7.95 -11.58
CA CYS A 316 2.33 -7.69 -11.90
C CYS A 316 1.95 -8.24 -13.28
N LEU A 317 2.77 -7.98 -14.31
CA LEU A 317 2.52 -8.46 -15.68
C LEU A 317 2.54 -9.98 -15.78
N LEU A 318 3.50 -10.64 -15.10
CA LEU A 318 3.58 -12.10 -15.05
C LEU A 318 2.39 -12.69 -14.29
N TRP A 319 1.98 -12.05 -13.19
CA TRP A 319 0.91 -12.54 -12.30
C TRP A 319 -0.47 -12.44 -12.94
N ARG A 320 -0.74 -11.39 -13.71
CA ARG A 320 -2.00 -11.16 -14.44
C ARG A 320 -2.42 -12.40 -15.24
N ASP A 321 -1.45 -13.01 -15.93
CA ASP A 321 -1.67 -14.15 -16.81
C ASP A 321 -1.30 -15.50 -16.15
N TYR A 322 -1.13 -15.53 -14.82
CA TYR A 322 -0.74 -16.73 -14.06
C TYR A 322 -1.99 -17.51 -13.60
N ARG A 323 -2.33 -18.58 -14.32
CA ARG A 323 -3.61 -19.31 -14.14
C ARG A 323 -3.61 -20.43 -13.09
N TYR A 324 -2.59 -20.51 -12.24
CA TYR A 324 -2.56 -21.50 -11.14
C TYR A 324 -3.42 -21.13 -9.94
N TYR A 325 -3.83 -19.87 -9.84
CA TYR A 325 -4.71 -19.39 -8.78
C TYR A 325 -6.13 -19.16 -9.29
N GLU A 326 -7.09 -19.31 -8.39
CA GLU A 326 -8.47 -18.88 -8.63
C GLU A 326 -8.51 -17.40 -9.05
N PRO A 327 -9.43 -17.01 -9.96
CA PRO A 327 -9.48 -15.65 -10.47
C PRO A 327 -9.58 -14.55 -9.41
N SER A 328 -10.33 -14.80 -8.33
CA SER A 328 -10.46 -13.90 -7.17
C SER A 328 -9.11 -13.68 -6.49
N ARG A 329 -8.45 -14.75 -6.06
CA ARG A 329 -7.15 -14.70 -5.37
C ARG A 329 -6.06 -14.06 -6.21
N ARG A 330 -6.04 -14.38 -7.51
CA ARG A 330 -5.12 -13.75 -8.46
C ARG A 330 -5.30 -12.24 -8.48
N GLN A 331 -6.55 -11.77 -8.45
CA GLN A 331 -6.88 -10.35 -8.43
C GLN A 331 -6.51 -9.68 -7.10
N ASP A 332 -6.69 -10.37 -5.97
CA ASP A 332 -6.33 -9.84 -4.64
C ASP A 332 -4.81 -9.61 -4.53
N ILE A 333 -4.03 -10.62 -4.95
CA ILE A 333 -2.56 -10.52 -4.96
C ILE A 333 -2.10 -9.43 -5.93
N LEU A 334 -2.68 -9.38 -7.13
CA LEU A 334 -2.38 -8.33 -8.10
C LEU A 334 -2.68 -6.94 -7.53
N SER A 335 -3.79 -6.78 -6.81
CA SER A 335 -4.17 -5.51 -6.17
C SER A 335 -3.16 -5.09 -5.11
N ARG A 336 -2.71 -6.02 -4.25
CA ARG A 336 -1.66 -5.76 -3.24
C ARG A 336 -0.31 -5.42 -3.88
N LEU A 337 0.07 -6.10 -4.96
CA LEU A 337 1.28 -5.79 -5.71
C LEU A 337 1.20 -4.42 -6.38
N VAL A 338 0.04 -4.07 -6.94
CA VAL A 338 -0.20 -2.76 -7.54
C VAL A 338 -0.10 -1.65 -6.50
N GLU A 339 -0.64 -1.87 -5.31
CA GLU A 339 -0.51 -0.95 -4.19
C GLU A 339 0.96 -0.77 -3.77
N LEU A 340 1.68 -1.88 -3.56
CA LEU A 340 3.10 -1.84 -3.20
C LEU A 340 3.93 -1.10 -4.25
N GLY A 341 3.71 -1.37 -5.53
CA GLY A 341 4.38 -0.70 -6.65
C GLY A 341 4.04 0.79 -6.73
N SER A 342 2.78 1.15 -6.47
CA SER A 342 2.31 2.54 -6.48
C SER A 342 2.88 3.37 -5.33
N ARG A 343 3.20 2.75 -4.20
CA ARG A 343 3.79 3.41 -3.02
C ARG A 343 5.28 3.73 -3.19
N GLN A 344 5.96 3.08 -4.14
CA GLN A 344 7.40 3.24 -4.34
C GLN A 344 7.78 4.69 -4.66
N GLY A 345 8.86 5.15 -4.02
CA GLY A 345 9.43 6.48 -4.24
C GLY A 345 10.23 6.60 -5.54
N SER A 346 10.71 5.48 -6.09
CA SER A 346 11.49 5.40 -7.33
C SER A 346 10.97 4.28 -8.23
N TYR A 347 11.27 4.37 -9.52
CA TYR A 347 11.00 3.25 -10.44
C TYR A 347 12.11 2.20 -10.38
N GLN A 348 13.37 2.63 -10.29
CA GLN A 348 14.53 1.74 -10.18
C GLN A 348 15.05 1.70 -8.74
N GLY A 349 15.65 0.57 -8.37
CA GLY A 349 16.41 0.47 -7.15
C GLY A 349 17.71 1.23 -7.28
N GLN A 350 17.98 2.16 -6.37
CA GLN A 350 19.31 2.73 -6.23
C GLN A 350 20.28 1.61 -5.79
N GLY A 351 21.44 1.53 -6.45
CA GLY A 351 22.42 0.46 -6.27
C GLY A 351 22.85 0.25 -4.83
N ALA A 352 23.17 -1.02 -4.52
CA ALA A 352 23.72 -1.60 -3.30
C ALA A 352 23.73 -0.71 -2.04
N VAL A 353 22.68 -0.84 -1.23
CA VAL A 353 22.75 -0.55 0.21
C VAL A 353 22.42 -1.82 0.95
N SER A 354 23.44 -2.32 1.65
CA SER A 354 23.48 -3.40 2.64
C SER A 354 22.67 -4.66 2.33
N THR A 355 23.32 -5.81 2.41
CA THR A 355 22.65 -7.07 2.73
C THR A 355 21.91 -6.90 4.05
N PHE A 356 20.70 -6.35 4.00
CA PHE A 356 19.73 -6.56 5.03
C PHE A 356 19.45 -8.06 4.99
N SER A 357 19.94 -8.76 6.01
CA SER A 357 19.36 -10.02 6.44
C SER A 357 17.84 -9.86 6.36
N PRO A 358 17.08 -10.88 5.89
CA PRO A 358 15.64 -10.83 5.97
C PRO A 358 15.32 -10.47 7.41
N THR A 359 14.88 -9.24 7.64
CA THR A 359 14.49 -8.80 8.95
C THR A 359 13.23 -9.60 9.16
N ARG A 360 13.36 -10.75 9.84
CA ARG A 360 12.34 -11.21 10.77
C ARG A 360 11.84 -9.91 11.37
N LYS A 361 10.59 -9.54 11.09
CA LYS A 361 9.94 -8.49 11.88
C LYS A 361 9.89 -9.10 13.27
N THR A 362 10.96 -8.91 14.04
CA THR A 362 10.89 -8.98 15.48
C THR A 362 10.01 -7.80 15.82
N TYR A 363 8.75 -8.10 16.11
CA TYR A 363 7.80 -7.15 16.65
C TYR A 363 8.19 -6.85 18.10
N TYR A 364 9.45 -6.47 18.30
CA TYR A 364 9.98 -6.09 19.59
C TYR A 364 9.59 -4.63 19.80
N VAL A 365 8.54 -4.41 20.56
CA VAL A 365 8.27 -3.11 21.16
C VAL A 365 9.34 -2.93 22.23
N GLY A 366 10.40 -2.17 21.93
CA GLY A 366 11.46 -1.90 22.91
C GLY A 366 10.88 -1.25 24.16
N PHE A 367 11.06 -1.92 25.30
CA PHE A 367 10.64 -1.46 26.63
C PHE A 367 11.78 -0.65 27.23
N ALA A 368 11.51 0.61 27.60
CA ALA A 368 12.43 1.44 28.36
C ALA A 368 12.16 1.20 29.85
N ASP A 369 12.71 0.11 30.39
CA ASP A 369 12.52 -0.25 31.80
C ASP A 369 13.58 0.36 32.74
N ASP A 370 14.53 1.17 32.27
CA ASP A 370 15.63 1.66 33.13
C ASP A 370 15.85 3.20 33.15
N GLU A 371 15.15 4.02 32.37
CA GLU A 371 15.41 5.49 32.34
C GLU A 371 14.34 6.38 33.00
N ASP A 372 13.13 5.86 33.27
CA ASP A 372 12.02 6.68 33.79
C ASP A 372 11.94 6.74 35.33
N ASP A 373 12.57 5.81 36.04
CA ASP A 373 12.65 5.81 37.51
C ASP A 373 13.55 6.94 38.05
N ASP A 374 14.67 7.21 37.38
CA ASP A 374 15.60 8.31 37.72
C ASP A 374 14.94 9.70 37.62
N ASN A 375 13.95 9.84 36.72
CA ASN A 375 13.22 11.08 36.51
C ASN A 375 12.11 11.28 37.57
N LEU A 376 11.52 10.18 38.05
CA LEU A 376 10.54 10.21 39.14
C LEU A 376 11.20 10.56 40.47
N GLU A 377 12.38 10.00 40.76
CA GLU A 377 13.12 10.28 41.99
C GLU A 377 13.63 11.74 42.02
N LYS A 378 14.07 12.29 40.88
CA LYS A 378 14.39 13.73 40.74
C LYS A 378 13.19 14.65 40.90
N GLN A 379 12.01 14.26 40.41
CA GLN A 379 10.80 15.06 40.58
C GLN A 379 10.27 15.02 42.03
N LEU A 380 10.35 13.87 42.71
CA LEU A 380 10.04 13.75 44.14
C LEU A 380 11.03 14.54 45.01
N ALA A 381 12.32 14.52 44.67
CA ALA A 381 13.33 15.35 45.34
C ALA A 381 13.10 16.87 45.15
N SER A 382 12.47 17.28 44.05
CA SER A 382 12.14 18.70 43.80
C SER A 382 10.94 19.22 44.60
N LEU A 383 10.12 18.32 45.17
CA LEU A 383 8.92 18.65 45.94
C LEU A 383 9.18 18.95 47.42
N ASN A 384 10.42 18.91 47.89
CA ASN A 384 10.89 19.44 49.18
C ASN A 384 9.92 19.15 50.36
N ILE A 385 9.61 17.86 50.56
CA ILE A 385 8.77 17.40 51.67
C ILE A 385 9.56 17.60 52.97
N ARG A 386 9.39 18.76 53.60
CA ARG A 386 9.62 18.92 55.05
C ARG A 386 8.44 18.30 55.78
N GLU A 387 8.72 17.64 56.90
CA GLU A 387 7.84 16.90 57.83
C GLU A 387 6.63 17.66 58.43
N ILE A 388 6.01 18.58 57.68
CA ILE A 388 4.75 19.24 58.01
C ILE A 388 3.93 19.40 56.72
N ALA A 389 3.62 18.28 56.04
CA ALA A 389 2.78 18.31 54.85
C ALA A 389 1.30 18.36 55.25
N SER A 390 0.56 19.30 54.66
CA SER A 390 -0.88 19.41 54.90
C SER A 390 -1.63 18.35 54.07
N PRO A 391 -2.83 17.90 54.49
CA PRO A 391 -3.63 16.88 53.78
C PRO A 391 -3.91 17.17 52.30
N VAL A 392 -3.77 18.42 51.87
CA VAL A 392 -4.03 18.88 50.51
C VAL A 392 -2.87 18.55 49.53
N GLU A 393 -1.64 18.38 50.04
CA GLU A 393 -0.46 18.08 49.21
C GLU A 393 -0.44 16.60 48.78
N ASP A 394 -0.84 15.66 49.66
CA ASP A 394 -0.89 14.22 49.36
C ASP A 394 -1.95 13.87 48.29
N GLU A 395 -3.08 14.58 48.28
CA GLU A 395 -4.14 14.41 47.27
C GLU A 395 -3.70 14.84 45.86
N LEU A 396 -2.92 15.93 45.76
CA LEU A 396 -2.42 16.45 44.48
C LEU A 396 -1.36 15.51 43.88
N VAL A 397 -0.50 14.92 44.72
CA VAL A 397 0.49 13.92 44.32
C VAL A 397 -0.20 12.65 43.79
N THR A 398 -1.21 12.18 44.51
CA THR A 398 -2.03 11.00 44.12
C THR A 398 -2.70 11.20 42.75
N LEU A 399 -3.30 12.38 42.53
CA LEU A 399 -3.94 12.72 41.25
C LEU A 399 -2.95 12.90 40.10
N ALA A 400 -1.78 13.50 40.36
CA ALA A 400 -0.74 13.68 39.36
C ALA A 400 -0.18 12.33 38.90
N TRP A 401 0.03 11.41 39.84
CA TRP A 401 0.48 10.05 39.55
C TRP A 401 -0.56 9.27 38.74
N LEU A 402 -1.84 9.29 39.15
CA LEU A 402 -2.92 8.63 38.42
C LEU A 402 -2.99 9.14 36.97
N ARG A 403 -2.91 10.46 36.77
CA ARG A 403 -2.92 11.07 35.43
C ARG A 403 -1.69 10.70 34.60
N LYS A 404 -0.50 10.64 35.21
CA LYS A 404 0.74 10.20 34.53
C LYS A 404 0.60 8.76 34.05
N GLN A 405 0.10 7.87 34.91
CA GLN A 405 -0.13 6.47 34.59
C GLN A 405 -1.18 6.29 33.49
N LEU A 406 -2.34 6.97 33.58
CA LEU A 406 -3.38 6.91 32.54
C LEU A 406 -2.86 7.45 31.19
N SER A 407 -2.09 8.54 31.20
CA SER A 407 -1.49 9.11 29.99
C SER A 407 -0.43 8.19 29.38
N HIS A 408 0.35 7.49 30.19
CA HIS A 408 1.35 6.53 29.72
C HIS A 408 0.67 5.38 28.97
N GLN A 409 -0.37 4.77 29.57
CA GLN A 409 -1.13 3.68 28.95
C GLN A 409 -1.83 4.11 27.65
N LYS A 410 -2.34 5.36 27.59
CA LYS A 410 -2.99 5.93 26.40
C LYS A 410 -2.05 6.05 25.20
N SER A 411 -0.73 6.11 25.44
CA SER A 411 0.28 6.18 24.39
C SER A 411 0.75 4.81 23.87
N LEU A 412 0.63 3.77 24.70
CA LEU A 412 1.17 2.43 24.43
C LEU A 412 0.11 1.48 23.82
N LEU A 413 -1.13 1.48 24.32
CA LEU A 413 -2.22 0.64 23.76
C LEU A 413 -2.40 0.79 22.24
N PRO A 414 -2.42 2.01 21.66
CA PRO A 414 -2.55 2.18 20.21
C PRO A 414 -1.39 1.60 19.41
N ARG A 415 -0.17 1.54 19.98
CA ARG A 415 0.99 0.96 19.29
C ARG A 415 0.84 -0.56 19.18
N ILE A 416 0.42 -1.20 20.26
CA ILE A 416 0.14 -2.65 20.30
C ILE A 416 -1.03 -2.99 19.38
N GLU A 417 -2.09 -2.19 19.37
CA GLU A 417 -3.23 -2.35 18.47
C GLU A 417 -2.80 -2.35 16.99
N ASN A 418 -1.94 -1.40 16.60
CA ASN A 418 -1.43 -1.30 15.23
C ASN A 418 -0.59 -2.54 14.85
N VAL A 419 0.28 -3.00 15.75
CA VAL A 419 1.10 -4.20 15.55
C VAL A 419 0.22 -5.44 15.41
N ALA A 420 -0.77 -5.61 16.28
CA ALA A 420 -1.71 -6.72 16.23
C ALA A 420 -2.54 -6.74 14.94
N THR A 421 -3.00 -5.58 14.49
CA THR A 421 -3.75 -5.45 13.22
C THR A 421 -2.87 -5.80 12.02
N GLU A 422 -1.60 -5.41 12.05
CA GLU A 422 -0.63 -5.76 11.00
C GLU A 422 -0.34 -7.26 10.95
N VAL A 423 -0.11 -7.89 12.12
CA VAL A 423 0.10 -9.35 12.22
C VAL A 423 -1.14 -10.10 11.77
N LEU A 424 -2.35 -9.70 12.18
CA LEU A 424 -3.60 -10.32 11.76
C LEU A 424 -3.78 -10.23 10.22
N SER A 425 -3.45 -9.08 9.63
CA SER A 425 -3.47 -8.88 8.17
C SER A 425 -2.47 -9.79 7.45
N HIS A 426 -1.29 -10.01 8.05
CA HIS A 426 -0.26 -10.91 7.56
C HIS A 426 -0.68 -12.39 7.67
N VAL A 427 -1.32 -12.77 8.77
CA VAL A 427 -1.88 -14.11 8.98
C VAL A 427 -2.99 -14.40 7.98
N GLN A 428 -3.92 -13.47 7.81
CA GLN A 428 -5.01 -13.60 6.84
C GLN A 428 -4.47 -13.75 5.41
N LEU A 429 -3.49 -12.92 5.01
CA LEU A 429 -2.79 -13.07 3.73
C LEU A 429 -2.12 -14.45 3.61
N SER A 430 -1.54 -14.94 4.70
CA SER A 430 -0.86 -16.24 4.73
C SER A 430 -1.83 -17.40 4.51
N VAL A 431 -3.00 -17.34 5.14
CA VAL A 431 -4.12 -18.27 4.95
C VAL A 431 -4.69 -18.17 3.52
N GLU A 432 -4.91 -16.97 2.99
CA GLU A 432 -5.39 -16.72 1.62
C GLU A 432 -4.44 -17.32 0.56
N LEU A 433 -3.13 -17.29 0.82
CA LEU A 433 -2.09 -17.87 -0.02
C LEU A 433 -1.91 -19.38 0.16
N GLN A 434 -2.83 -20.07 0.85
CA GLN A 434 -2.81 -21.52 1.12
C GLN A 434 -1.46 -22.03 1.61
N ILE A 435 -1.10 -21.70 2.85
CA ILE A 435 -0.16 -22.53 3.60
C ILE A 435 -0.69 -23.97 3.58
N THR A 436 -0.05 -24.86 2.84
CA THR A 436 -0.21 -26.29 3.10
C THR A 436 0.36 -26.57 4.48
N ILE A 437 -0.21 -27.55 5.19
CA ILE A 437 0.15 -27.99 6.56
C ILE A 437 1.67 -28.26 6.75
N LEU A 438 2.47 -28.24 5.67
CA LEU A 438 3.87 -28.65 5.60
C LEU A 438 4.89 -27.50 5.41
N SER A 439 4.49 -26.22 5.30
CA SER A 439 5.47 -25.13 5.11
C SER A 439 6.21 -24.75 6.40
N HIS A 440 7.54 -24.58 6.35
CA HIS A 440 8.36 -24.13 7.49
C HIS A 440 7.92 -22.77 8.06
N ASP A 441 7.40 -21.87 7.21
CA ASP A 441 6.87 -20.56 7.58
C ASP A 441 5.70 -20.61 8.58
N ARG A 442 5.01 -21.76 8.69
CA ARG A 442 3.95 -21.98 9.67
C ARG A 442 4.48 -21.86 11.11
N ILE A 443 5.70 -22.34 11.34
CA ILE A 443 6.34 -22.34 12.66
C ILE A 443 6.74 -20.92 13.03
N ASP A 444 7.30 -20.16 12.09
CA ASP A 444 7.68 -18.76 12.30
C ASP A 444 6.45 -17.86 12.55
N LEU A 445 5.36 -18.02 11.78
CA LEU A 445 4.12 -17.29 12.04
C LEU A 445 3.52 -17.67 13.39
N ALA A 446 3.49 -18.96 13.75
CA ALA A 446 2.97 -19.38 15.05
C ALA A 446 3.80 -18.83 16.21
N HIS A 447 5.11 -18.70 16.04
CA HIS A 447 6.00 -18.09 17.03
C HIS A 447 5.75 -16.59 17.19
N ILE A 448 5.61 -15.85 16.08
CA ILE A 448 5.28 -14.42 16.09
C ILE A 448 3.91 -14.19 16.77
N ILE A 449 2.90 -15.01 16.46
CA ILE A 449 1.59 -14.92 17.10
C ILE A 449 1.74 -15.19 18.61
N ALA A 450 2.49 -16.23 19.00
CA ALA A 450 2.69 -16.58 20.40
C ALA A 450 3.37 -15.43 21.18
N GLU A 451 4.49 -14.90 20.69
CA GLU A 451 5.19 -13.77 21.33
C GLU A 451 4.27 -12.55 21.48
N LEU A 452 3.58 -12.16 20.41
CA LEU A 452 2.66 -11.02 20.45
C LEU A 452 1.50 -11.25 21.42
N THR A 453 0.92 -12.46 21.44
CA THR A 453 -0.15 -12.79 22.39
C THR A 453 0.33 -12.79 23.83
N HIS A 454 1.57 -13.19 24.10
CA HIS A 454 2.15 -13.12 25.44
C HIS A 454 2.25 -11.65 25.91
N ASP A 455 2.81 -10.78 25.07
CA ASP A 455 2.95 -9.36 25.37
C ASP A 455 1.59 -8.66 25.54
N MET A 456 0.63 -8.96 24.66
CA MET A 456 -0.74 -8.44 24.77
C MET A 456 -1.43 -8.89 26.06
N CYS A 457 -1.20 -10.13 26.51
CA CYS A 457 -1.80 -10.66 27.73
C CYS A 457 -1.28 -9.90 28.96
N ARG A 458 0.04 -9.75 29.10
CA ARG A 458 0.67 -9.01 30.21
C ARG A 458 0.15 -7.57 30.28
N TYR A 459 0.09 -6.90 29.14
CA TYR A 459 -0.31 -5.50 29.08
C TYR A 459 -1.82 -5.29 29.34
N LEU A 460 -2.67 -6.21 28.85
CA LEU A 460 -4.09 -6.21 29.19
C LEU A 460 -4.32 -6.45 30.69
N ASP A 461 -3.46 -7.23 31.36
CA ASP A 461 -3.52 -7.44 32.81
C ASP A 461 -3.22 -6.15 33.57
N GLU A 462 -2.14 -5.46 33.22
CA GLU A 462 -1.72 -4.18 33.82
C GLU A 462 -2.79 -3.09 33.65
N VAL A 463 -3.29 -2.91 32.43
CA VAL A 463 -4.30 -1.87 32.12
C VAL A 463 -5.64 -2.19 32.80
N THR A 464 -6.04 -3.46 32.82
CA THR A 464 -7.28 -3.86 33.51
C THR A 464 -7.16 -3.61 35.02
N ALA A 465 -6.03 -3.97 35.65
CA ALA A 465 -5.80 -3.72 37.06
C ALA A 465 -5.85 -2.22 37.39
N GLN A 466 -5.25 -1.38 36.55
CA GLN A 466 -5.25 0.07 36.73
C GLN A 466 -6.65 0.69 36.58
N ILE A 467 -7.43 0.25 35.59
CA ILE A 467 -8.83 0.68 35.42
C ILE A 467 -9.65 0.26 36.64
N MET A 468 -9.48 -0.97 37.14
CA MET A 468 -10.20 -1.49 38.30
C MET A 468 -9.83 -0.82 39.62
N ALA A 469 -8.60 -0.33 39.77
CA ALA A 469 -8.13 0.39 40.95
C ALA A 469 -8.59 1.87 40.98
N THR A 470 -8.89 2.46 39.81
CA THR A 470 -9.22 3.89 39.69
C THR A 470 -10.43 4.32 40.56
N PRO A 471 -11.55 3.56 40.65
CA PRO A 471 -12.65 3.89 41.55
C PRO A 471 -12.23 3.94 43.03
N ALA A 472 -11.41 3.00 43.50
CA ALA A 472 -10.97 2.91 44.89
C ALA A 472 -10.03 4.08 45.27
N VAL A 473 -9.13 4.44 44.35
CA VAL A 473 -8.23 5.61 44.49
C VAL A 473 -9.03 6.92 44.55
N LEU A 474 -10.07 7.07 43.72
CA LEU A 474 -10.93 8.25 43.73
C LEU A 474 -11.86 8.30 44.96
N ALA A 475 -12.32 7.15 45.44
CA ALA A 475 -13.12 7.05 46.66
C ALA A 475 -12.31 7.30 47.94
N GLY A 476 -10.98 7.14 47.89
CA GLY A 476 -10.08 7.22 49.04
C GLY A 476 -10.11 5.94 49.90
N GLU A 477 -10.52 4.80 49.32
CA GLU A 477 -10.62 3.50 50.01
C GLU A 477 -9.28 2.75 50.06
N GLU A 478 -8.34 3.02 49.14
CA GLU A 478 -7.00 2.41 49.08
C GLU A 478 -5.89 3.45 48.87
N GLY A 479 -4.76 3.28 49.57
CA GLY A 479 -3.52 4.04 49.40
C GLY A 479 -2.57 3.42 48.37
N LEU A 480 -1.60 4.20 47.91
CA LEU A 480 -0.79 3.95 46.70
C LEU A 480 0.34 2.91 46.82
N VAL A 481 0.75 2.48 48.02
CA VAL A 481 1.88 1.54 48.26
C VAL A 481 1.62 0.68 49.51
N ASP A 482 2.12 -0.56 49.55
CA ASP A 482 1.94 -1.59 50.60
C ASP A 482 2.22 -1.13 52.06
N HIS A 483 2.77 0.08 52.30
CA HIS A 483 3.22 0.57 53.61
C HIS A 483 2.88 2.04 53.96
N GLU A 484 2.04 2.77 53.22
CA GLU A 484 1.64 4.14 53.61
C GLU A 484 0.19 4.24 54.11
N GLU A 485 -0.01 5.05 55.15
CA GLU A 485 -1.31 5.31 55.76
C GLU A 485 -2.32 5.84 54.73
N GLN A 486 -3.56 5.35 54.86
CA GLN A 486 -4.72 5.72 54.05
C GLN A 486 -4.80 7.22 53.75
N PRO A 487 -5.12 7.65 52.51
CA PRO A 487 -5.45 9.04 52.25
C PRO A 487 -6.65 9.42 53.14
N ARG A 488 -6.43 10.34 54.09
CA ARG A 488 -7.39 10.61 55.19
C ARG A 488 -8.70 11.25 54.73
N ARG A 489 -8.90 11.55 53.43
CA ARG A 489 -10.16 12.06 52.84
C ARG A 489 -10.35 11.62 51.39
N SER A 490 -11.62 11.36 51.04
CA SER A 490 -12.07 11.08 49.67
C SER A 490 -11.89 12.31 48.77
N LEU A 491 -11.39 12.11 47.55
CA LEU A 491 -11.29 13.17 46.53
C LEU A 491 -12.66 13.78 46.17
N ALA A 492 -13.76 13.11 46.54
CA ALA A 492 -15.12 13.60 46.43
C ALA A 492 -15.43 14.83 47.31
N GLN A 493 -14.56 15.16 48.28
CA GLN A 493 -14.75 16.30 49.20
C GLN A 493 -14.12 17.60 48.69
N ARG A 494 -13.45 17.58 47.54
CA ARG A 494 -12.78 18.75 46.97
C ARG A 494 -13.72 19.65 46.15
N PRO A 495 -13.51 20.97 46.13
CA PRO A 495 -14.32 21.89 45.32
C PRO A 495 -14.16 21.68 43.81
N ASP A 496 -13.04 21.10 43.37
CA ASP A 496 -12.73 20.75 41.97
C ASP A 496 -13.02 19.27 41.63
N ALA A 497 -13.61 18.50 42.56
CA ALA A 497 -13.84 17.06 42.44
C ALA A 497 -14.60 16.68 41.16
N ARG A 498 -15.58 17.50 40.75
CA ARG A 498 -16.36 17.28 39.51
C ARG A 498 -15.48 17.34 38.27
N SER A 499 -14.66 18.38 38.15
CA SER A 499 -13.77 18.55 36.99
C SER A 499 -12.68 17.47 36.95
N ILE A 500 -12.24 17.00 38.12
CA ILE A 500 -11.26 15.91 38.23
C ILE A 500 -11.90 14.58 37.84
N MET A 501 -13.08 14.25 38.37
CA MET A 501 -13.81 13.03 38.03
C MET A 501 -14.19 12.99 36.55
N ASP A 502 -14.71 14.08 35.98
CA ASP A 502 -15.05 14.15 34.55
C ASP A 502 -13.82 13.90 33.66
N SER A 503 -12.65 14.47 34.04
CA SER A 503 -11.39 14.26 33.31
C SER A 503 -10.89 12.82 33.44
N VAL A 504 -10.93 12.22 34.63
CA VAL A 504 -10.46 10.86 34.85
C VAL A 504 -11.39 9.84 34.22
N ILE A 505 -12.71 10.03 34.31
CA ILE A 505 -13.71 9.20 33.64
C ILE A 505 -13.48 9.18 32.14
N LEU A 506 -13.26 10.35 31.51
CA LEU A 506 -12.97 10.43 30.09
C LEU A 506 -11.71 9.64 29.71
N ASP A 507 -10.64 9.73 30.49
CA ASP A 507 -9.40 8.98 30.23
C ASP A 507 -9.59 7.46 30.44
N VAL A 508 -10.32 7.05 31.48
CA VAL A 508 -10.66 5.65 31.73
C VAL A 508 -11.59 5.10 30.65
N GLU A 509 -12.56 5.87 30.15
CA GLU A 509 -13.43 5.48 29.03
C GLU A 509 -12.63 5.28 27.74
N ILE A 510 -11.69 6.18 27.43
CA ILE A 510 -10.81 6.03 26.26
C ILE A 510 -9.95 4.77 26.39
N LEU A 511 -9.34 4.54 27.55
CA LEU A 511 -8.53 3.35 27.82
C LEU A 511 -9.35 2.07 27.78
N SER A 512 -10.57 2.09 28.34
CA SER A 512 -11.48 0.93 28.34
C SER A 512 -11.88 0.55 26.91
N ASN A 513 -12.23 1.53 26.07
CA ASN A 513 -12.54 1.30 24.66
C ASN A 513 -11.37 0.71 23.89
N GLN A 514 -10.15 1.20 24.13
CA GLN A 514 -8.94 0.66 23.52
C GLN A 514 -8.64 -0.75 24.05
N ALA A 515 -8.83 -1.00 25.35
CA ALA A 515 -8.65 -2.32 25.96
C ALA A 515 -9.63 -3.35 25.38
N PHE A 516 -10.90 -3.01 25.19
CA PHE A 516 -11.87 -3.88 24.52
C PHE A 516 -11.46 -4.22 23.08
N ARG A 517 -10.94 -3.26 22.32
CA ARG A 517 -10.42 -3.51 20.96
C ARG A 517 -9.21 -4.45 20.99
N CYS A 518 -8.28 -4.25 21.91
CA CYS A 518 -7.13 -5.14 22.10
C CYS A 518 -7.55 -6.55 22.54
N ILE A 519 -8.57 -6.71 23.39
CA ILE A 519 -9.14 -8.01 23.78
C ILE A 519 -9.72 -8.74 22.55
N LEU A 520 -10.46 -8.03 21.69
CA LEU A 520 -11.00 -8.60 20.45
C LEU A 520 -9.87 -9.04 19.50
N LEU A 521 -8.87 -8.20 19.28
CA LEU A 521 -7.69 -8.52 18.45
C LEU A 521 -6.92 -9.72 18.99
N TYR A 522 -6.71 -9.76 20.31
CA TYR A 522 -6.06 -10.88 21.02
C TYR A 522 -6.81 -12.20 20.79
N SER A 523 -8.14 -12.19 20.93
CA SER A 523 -8.97 -13.39 20.68
C SER A 523 -8.88 -13.86 19.23
N GLY A 524 -8.85 -12.93 18.28
CA GLY A 524 -8.69 -13.22 16.85
C GLY A 524 -7.33 -13.83 16.53
N LEU A 525 -6.25 -13.29 17.10
CA LEU A 525 -4.88 -13.81 16.94
C LEU A 525 -4.74 -15.22 17.51
N ILE A 526 -5.28 -15.49 18.70
CA ILE A 526 -5.28 -16.85 19.29
C ILE A 526 -6.04 -17.83 18.40
N ALA A 527 -7.24 -17.46 17.93
CA ALA A 527 -8.04 -18.34 17.08
C ALA A 527 -7.30 -18.69 15.77
N GLN A 528 -6.69 -17.69 15.13
CA GLN A 528 -5.89 -17.91 13.92
C GLN A 528 -4.60 -18.70 14.21
N GLY A 529 -3.92 -18.43 15.32
CA GLY A 529 -2.74 -19.16 15.77
C GLY A 529 -3.04 -20.66 16.00
N ARG A 530 -4.17 -20.99 16.61
CA ARG A 530 -4.63 -22.38 16.79
C ARG A 530 -4.92 -23.09 15.47
N ILE A 531 -5.50 -22.39 14.49
CA ILE A 531 -5.75 -22.94 13.15
C ILE A 531 -4.41 -23.24 12.45
N LEU A 532 -3.42 -22.37 12.62
CA LEU A 532 -2.10 -22.54 12.01
C LEU A 532 -1.23 -23.57 12.75
N PHE A 533 -1.43 -23.81 14.04
CA PHE A 533 -0.58 -24.68 14.84
C PHE A 533 -1.06 -26.14 14.89
N SER A 534 -0.27 -27.03 14.28
CA SER A 534 -0.29 -28.50 14.35
C SER A 534 0.34 -29.16 15.61
N PRO A 535 -0.35 -29.55 16.71
CA PRO A 535 0.31 -30.17 17.87
C PRO A 535 1.00 -31.50 17.53
N SER A 536 0.51 -32.21 16.52
CA SER A 536 1.08 -33.48 16.06
C SER A 536 2.37 -33.34 15.23
N GLN A 537 2.73 -32.11 14.83
CA GLN A 537 3.85 -31.84 13.93
C GLN A 537 4.86 -30.80 14.48
N ASN A 538 4.49 -30.03 15.51
CA ASN A 538 5.35 -29.01 16.11
C ASN A 538 5.49 -29.27 17.62
N SER A 539 6.70 -29.54 18.11
CA SER A 539 6.95 -29.87 19.52
C SER A 539 7.32 -28.67 20.41
N ASN A 540 7.00 -27.44 20.00
CA ASN A 540 7.37 -26.25 20.78
C ASN A 540 6.38 -26.03 21.93
N ALA A 541 6.82 -26.35 23.15
CA ALA A 541 6.02 -26.30 24.37
C ALA A 541 5.54 -24.89 24.73
N ASP A 542 6.34 -23.86 24.46
CA ASP A 542 6.01 -22.46 24.80
C ASP A 542 4.88 -21.91 23.92
N ILE A 543 4.87 -22.29 22.63
CA ILE A 543 3.81 -21.93 21.68
C ILE A 543 2.53 -22.69 22.02
N MET A 544 2.64 -23.96 22.41
CA MET A 544 1.51 -24.76 22.90
C MET A 544 0.84 -24.12 24.12
N GLN A 545 1.65 -23.76 25.11
CA GLN A 545 1.15 -23.12 26.33
C GLN A 545 0.48 -21.77 26.01
N THR A 546 1.10 -20.93 25.19
CA THR A 546 0.57 -19.60 24.88
C THR A 546 -0.71 -19.65 24.03
N LEU A 547 -0.80 -20.53 23.03
CA LEU A 547 -1.95 -20.57 22.12
C LEU A 547 -3.13 -21.40 22.66
N PHE A 548 -2.86 -22.47 23.42
CA PHE A 548 -3.90 -23.41 23.86
C PHE A 548 -4.27 -23.28 25.34
N ASP A 549 -3.37 -22.79 26.21
CA ASP A 549 -3.69 -22.56 27.63
C ASP A 549 -4.20 -21.14 27.91
N ALA A 550 -4.05 -20.19 26.97
CA ALA A 550 -4.70 -18.90 27.04
C ALA A 550 -6.09 -18.95 26.35
N PRO A 551 -7.20 -18.43 26.91
CA PRO A 551 -7.34 -17.66 28.17
C PRO A 551 -8.37 -18.24 29.16
N ARG A 552 -8.13 -18.17 30.47
CA ARG A 552 -9.18 -18.48 31.47
C ARG A 552 -10.01 -17.26 31.94
N ASN A 553 -9.57 -16.02 31.71
CA ASN A 553 -10.18 -14.85 32.39
C ASN A 553 -10.48 -13.62 31.49
N LEU A 554 -10.68 -13.75 30.17
CA LEU A 554 -11.04 -12.58 29.32
C LEU A 554 -12.44 -12.01 29.63
N GLU A 555 -13.39 -12.90 29.94
CA GLU A 555 -14.73 -12.51 30.39
C GLU A 555 -14.65 -11.74 31.72
N ASP A 556 -13.82 -12.20 32.66
CA ASP A 556 -13.58 -11.54 33.94
C ASP A 556 -12.97 -10.15 33.77
N LYS A 557 -12.03 -9.97 32.84
CA LYS A 557 -11.44 -8.65 32.53
C LYS A 557 -12.48 -7.69 31.96
N THR A 558 -13.30 -8.18 31.04
CA THR A 558 -14.37 -7.39 30.42
C THR A 558 -15.41 -6.98 31.47
N ALA A 559 -15.78 -7.91 32.36
CA ALA A 559 -16.68 -7.64 33.48
C ALA A 559 -16.07 -6.67 34.51
N GLY A 560 -14.78 -6.79 34.81
CA GLY A 560 -14.05 -5.91 35.73
C GLY A 560 -13.95 -4.47 35.22
N ILE A 561 -13.59 -4.27 33.94
CA ILE A 561 -13.57 -2.94 33.31
C ILE A 561 -14.97 -2.31 33.34
N LYS A 562 -16.00 -3.08 32.98
CA LYS A 562 -17.40 -2.60 33.01
C LYS A 562 -17.83 -2.21 34.43
N SER A 563 -17.55 -3.06 35.42
CA SER A 563 -17.87 -2.79 36.81
C SER A 563 -17.15 -1.54 37.33
N ALA A 564 -15.90 -1.30 36.91
CA ALA A 564 -15.15 -0.10 37.28
C ALA A 564 -15.77 1.17 36.68
N LEU A 565 -16.15 1.15 35.40
CA LEU A 565 -16.86 2.26 34.76
C LEU A 565 -18.21 2.54 35.42
N ASP A 566 -19.01 1.50 35.69
CA ASP A 566 -20.29 1.63 36.38
C ASP A 566 -20.10 2.25 37.79
N THR A 567 -19.03 1.85 38.50
CA THR A 567 -18.68 2.41 39.81
C THR A 567 -18.26 3.88 39.71
N LEU A 568 -17.50 4.26 38.68
CA LEU A 568 -17.10 5.66 38.46
C LEU A 568 -18.30 6.55 38.13
N LEU A 569 -19.27 6.05 37.36
CA LEU A 569 -20.51 6.77 37.07
C LEU A 569 -21.34 6.97 38.34
N ILE A 570 -21.43 5.95 39.20
CA ILE A 570 -22.10 6.06 40.51
C ILE A 570 -21.39 7.08 41.40
N LEU A 571 -20.05 7.06 41.47
CA LEU A 571 -19.26 8.05 42.23
C LEU A 571 -19.48 9.48 41.71
N ARG A 572 -19.60 9.65 40.39
CA ARG A 572 -19.92 10.93 39.75
C ARG A 572 -21.33 11.42 40.09
N GLU A 573 -22.33 10.53 40.06
CA GLU A 573 -23.72 10.85 40.43
C GLU A 573 -23.85 11.22 41.92
N GLN A 574 -23.06 10.58 42.79
CA GLN A 574 -23.00 10.91 44.22
C GLN A 574 -22.49 12.33 44.49
N LEU A 575 -21.64 12.89 43.63
CA LEU A 575 -21.23 14.30 43.72
C LEU A 575 -22.38 15.27 43.42
N ASP A 576 -23.33 14.89 42.58
CA ASP A 576 -24.48 15.72 42.20
C ASP A 576 -25.64 15.62 43.22
N ASN A 577 -25.67 14.58 44.06
CA ASN A 577 -26.74 14.35 45.05
C ASN A 577 -26.22 13.73 46.39
N PRO A 578 -25.61 14.52 47.28
CA PRO A 578 -25.00 14.01 48.52
C PRO A 578 -25.99 13.42 49.54
N ASN A 579 -27.32 13.58 49.34
CA ASN A 579 -28.37 13.07 50.23
C ASN A 579 -28.99 11.73 49.77
N GLN A 580 -28.57 11.15 48.64
CA GLN A 580 -28.95 9.78 48.26
C GLN A 580 -27.74 8.85 48.37
N LEU A 581 -27.41 8.47 49.61
CA LEU A 581 -26.59 7.28 49.87
C LEU A 581 -27.40 6.04 49.45
N PHE A 582 -27.32 5.64 48.18
CA PHE A 582 -27.61 4.26 47.84
C PHE A 582 -26.58 3.41 48.58
N LYS A 583 -27.02 2.71 49.63
CA LYS A 583 -26.27 1.60 50.20
C LYS A 583 -25.81 0.73 49.03
N ARG A 584 -24.52 0.41 48.99
CA ARG A 584 -23.88 -0.55 48.08
C ARG A 584 -24.68 -1.87 48.17
N GLU A 585 -25.78 -1.98 47.44
CA GLU A 585 -26.49 -3.24 47.27
C GLU A 585 -25.60 -4.05 46.34
N ASN A 586 -25.09 -5.16 46.90
CA ASN A 586 -24.31 -6.18 46.23
C ASN A 586 -25.10 -6.76 45.05
N HIS A 587 -25.22 -6.02 43.96
CA HIS A 587 -25.66 -6.55 42.69
C HIS A 587 -24.43 -7.02 41.95
N VAL A 588 -24.15 -8.30 42.20
CA VAL A 588 -23.42 -9.32 41.43
C VAL A 588 -22.50 -10.09 42.39
N LYS A 589 -23.08 -11.09 43.05
CA LYS A 589 -22.31 -12.26 43.49
C LYS A 589 -21.83 -12.98 42.21
N LEU A 590 -20.67 -12.60 41.70
CA LEU A 590 -19.87 -13.54 40.94
C LEU A 590 -19.38 -14.61 41.93
N PRO A 591 -19.37 -15.91 41.58
CA PRO A 591 -18.85 -16.95 42.44
C PRO A 591 -17.31 -16.87 42.42
N TYR A 592 -16.76 -15.89 43.15
CA TYR A 592 -15.34 -15.82 43.44
C TYR A 592 -15.07 -16.71 44.65
N GLU A 593 -14.85 -18.01 44.42
CA GLU A 593 -14.13 -18.82 45.41
C GLU A 593 -12.66 -18.37 45.39
N ASP A 594 -12.34 -17.50 46.33
CA ASP A 594 -11.01 -17.04 46.71
C ASP A 594 -10.13 -18.18 47.23
N LYS A 595 -9.69 -19.08 46.33
CA LYS A 595 -8.81 -20.21 46.67
C LYS A 595 -7.48 -20.22 45.91
N SER A 596 -7.29 -19.35 44.91
CA SER A 596 -6.11 -19.37 44.05
C SER A 596 -5.25 -18.09 44.13
N LEU A 597 -5.83 -16.91 44.40
CA LEU A 597 -5.05 -15.66 44.49
C LEU A 597 -4.20 -15.63 45.77
N GLY A 598 -4.80 -15.96 46.92
CA GLY A 598 -4.07 -16.05 48.19
C GLY A 598 -2.94 -17.09 48.20
N ALA A 599 -3.08 -18.17 47.41
CA ALA A 599 -2.04 -19.19 47.25
C ALA A 599 -0.90 -18.71 46.33
N LEU A 600 -1.22 -17.98 45.26
CA LEU A 600 -0.23 -17.40 44.35
C LEU A 600 0.60 -16.30 45.05
N TYR A 601 -0.05 -15.43 45.82
CA TYR A 601 0.61 -14.43 46.66
C TYR A 601 1.50 -15.08 47.74
N LYS A 602 1.09 -16.23 48.29
CA LYS A 602 1.91 -16.99 49.26
C LYS A 602 3.12 -17.67 48.59
N GLN A 603 2.97 -18.18 47.36
CA GLN A 603 4.07 -18.80 46.59
C GLN A 603 5.11 -17.78 46.12
N ILE A 604 4.65 -16.59 45.71
CA ILE A 604 5.51 -15.46 45.35
C ILE A 604 6.24 -14.95 46.61
N ARG A 605 5.56 -14.91 47.76
CA ARG A 605 6.13 -14.56 49.08
C ARG A 605 7.19 -15.55 49.57
N GLU A 606 7.00 -16.86 49.39
CA GLU A 606 7.97 -17.90 49.78
C GLU A 606 9.22 -17.92 48.87
N ARG A 607 9.08 -17.61 47.57
CA ARG A 607 10.24 -17.47 46.66
C ARG A 607 11.04 -16.20 46.92
N ALA A 608 10.39 -15.08 47.24
CA ALA A 608 11.05 -13.81 47.53
C ALA A 608 11.81 -13.82 48.88
N SER A 609 11.39 -14.66 49.83
CA SER A 609 12.04 -14.78 51.15
C SER A 609 13.25 -15.73 51.16
N LEU A 610 13.42 -16.59 50.15
CA LEU A 610 14.60 -17.46 50.00
C LEU A 610 15.79 -16.82 49.27
N GLN A 611 15.64 -15.61 48.71
CA GLN A 611 16.67 -14.93 47.92
C GLN A 611 17.32 -13.71 48.61
N ARG A 612 17.07 -13.45 49.90
CA ARG A 612 17.88 -12.49 50.65
C ARG A 612 19.14 -13.19 51.22
N PRO A 613 20.35 -12.69 50.94
CA PRO A 613 21.55 -13.14 51.67
C PRO A 613 21.41 -12.73 53.14
N SER A 614 21.64 -13.66 54.06
CA SER A 614 21.73 -13.34 55.49
C SER A 614 22.91 -12.39 55.71
N THR A 615 22.61 -11.18 56.15
CA THR A 615 23.58 -10.27 56.74
C THR A 615 23.47 -10.45 58.26
N ASP A 616 24.22 -11.42 58.78
CA ASP A 616 24.66 -11.40 60.17
C ASP A 616 26.17 -11.13 60.17
N LEU A 617 26.56 -10.25 61.10
CA LEU A 617 27.91 -9.77 61.41
C LEU A 617 29.00 -10.85 61.49
#